data_AF-A0A6S6TAT3-F1
#
_entry.id   AF-A0A6S6TAT3-F1
#
_cell.length_a   1.000
_cell.length_b   1.000
_cell.length_c   1.000
_cell.angle_alpha   90.00
_cell.angle_beta   90.00
_cell.angle_gamma   90.00
#
_symmetry.space_group_name_H-M   'P 1'
#
loop_
_entity.id
_entity.type
_entity.pdbx_description
1 polymer ?
#
loop_
_entity_poly.entity_id
_entity_poly.type
_entity_poly.pdbx_seq_one_letter_code
_entity_poly.pdbx_strand_id
1 'polypeptide(L)'
;MENRKMVQKRLWKEKEFRLEDGILHFKEMGLLSGYAVELRYEDIIGERRIKRQPNYVLFIAASVLFWLSSLNLIGYGIGTVTSVLAPILGVFLSSGLFYIVYKNAQEILYLDTLENGSIGFFRDRSYKRQADKFITELLEQRKIFLVEKYWDCVDCYDKKMDNLDWLKNENIVNIDEFKYLKDEMFQQIETEVMPIGFYNKKCS
;
A
#
# COMPACT_ATOMS: atom_id res chain seq x y z
N MET A 1 18.34 5.86 13.72
CA MET A 1 18.16 5.92 12.26
C MET A 1 17.44 7.24 11.92
N GLU A 2 17.68 7.84 10.75
CA GLU A 2 17.05 9.12 10.39
C GLU A 2 15.54 8.92 10.19
N ASN A 3 14.71 9.68 10.91
CA ASN A 3 13.25 9.60 10.83
C ASN A 3 12.76 10.01 9.42
N ARG A 4 12.47 9.03 8.57
CA ARG A 4 11.99 9.28 7.21
C ARG A 4 10.49 9.45 7.20
N LYS A 5 10.05 10.65 6.83
CA LYS A 5 8.64 11.06 6.79
C LYS A 5 8.23 11.46 5.37
N MET A 6 7.08 10.97 4.92
CA MET A 6 6.41 11.43 3.70
C MET A 6 5.02 11.95 4.05
N VAL A 7 4.67 13.14 3.55
CA VAL A 7 3.34 13.73 3.70
C VAL A 7 2.77 13.99 2.32
N GLN A 8 1.54 13.53 2.08
CA GLN A 8 0.79 13.76 0.85
C GLN A 8 -0.50 14.51 1.19
N LYS A 9 -0.69 15.70 0.62
CA LYS A 9 -1.91 16.50 0.78
C LYS A 9 -2.66 16.59 -0.54
N ARG A 10 -3.96 16.30 -0.51
CA ARG A 10 -4.83 16.46 -1.67
C ARG A 10 -6.25 16.83 -1.25
N LEU A 11 -6.71 18.00 -1.72
CA LEU A 11 -8.01 18.57 -1.35
C LEU A 11 -8.16 18.60 0.19
N TRP A 12 -9.07 17.81 0.74
CA TRP A 12 -9.38 17.71 2.16
C TRP A 12 -8.76 16.46 2.82
N LYS A 13 -7.88 15.74 2.11
CA LYS A 13 -7.22 14.54 2.59
C LYS A 13 -5.73 14.79 2.78
N GLU A 14 -5.22 14.38 3.92
CA GLU A 14 -3.80 14.36 4.24
C GLU A 14 -3.40 12.95 4.66
N LYS A 15 -2.30 12.45 4.07
CA LYS A 15 -1.70 11.17 4.40
C LYS A 15 -0.29 11.39 4.87
N GLU A 16 0.05 10.82 6.00
CA GLU A 16 1.37 10.86 6.60
C GLU A 16 1.90 9.45 6.77
N PHE A 17 3.14 9.24 6.35
CA PHE A 17 3.87 8.00 6.45
C PHE A 17 5.18 8.27 7.18
N ARG A 18 5.49 7.45 8.19
CA ARG A 18 6.77 7.50 8.92
C ARG A 18 7.33 6.10 9.06
N LEU A 19 8.63 5.96 8.81
CA LEU A 19 9.39 4.73 9.01
C LEU A 19 10.19 4.86 10.30
N GLU A 20 9.95 3.96 11.26
CA GLU A 20 10.61 3.98 12.56
C GLU A 20 10.80 2.53 13.04
N ASP A 21 12.05 2.12 13.27
CA ASP A 21 12.45 0.88 13.95
C ASP A 21 11.62 -0.38 13.64
N GLY A 22 11.46 -0.71 12.35
CA GLY A 22 10.73 -1.92 11.92
C GLY A 22 9.22 -1.73 11.79
N ILE A 23 8.72 -0.51 11.94
CA ILE A 23 7.31 -0.15 11.92
C ILE A 23 7.08 0.98 10.89
N LEU A 24 6.03 0.81 10.08
CA LEU A 24 5.45 1.84 9.25
C LEU A 24 4.27 2.46 10.00
N HIS A 25 4.44 3.69 10.45
CA HIS A 25 3.33 4.50 10.98
C HIS A 25 2.61 5.17 9.82
N PHE A 26 1.32 4.89 9.69
CA PHE A 26 0.45 5.47 8.69
C PHE A 26 -0.68 6.25 9.35
N LYS A 27 -0.90 7.47 8.89
CA LYS A 27 -1.98 8.34 9.37
C LYS A 27 -2.70 8.97 8.19
N GLU A 28 -4.01 8.80 8.13
CA GLU A 28 -4.88 9.48 7.17
C GLU A 28 -5.84 10.41 7.91
N MET A 29 -5.87 11.67 7.50
CA MET A 29 -6.85 12.66 7.96
C MET A 29 -7.71 13.09 6.78
N GLY A 30 -9.03 13.03 6.94
CA GLY A 30 -10.02 13.57 6.01
C GLY A 30 -10.93 14.59 6.70
N LEU A 31 -11.85 15.16 5.91
CA LEU A 31 -12.80 16.17 6.40
C LEU A 31 -13.73 15.66 7.52
N LEU A 32 -14.13 14.38 7.48
CA LEU A 32 -15.13 13.78 8.38
C LEU A 32 -14.56 12.72 9.31
N SER A 33 -13.44 12.10 8.92
CA SER A 33 -12.82 11.03 9.69
C SER A 33 -11.32 10.98 9.42
N GLY A 34 -10.59 10.45 10.38
CA GLY A 34 -9.19 10.10 10.24
C GLY A 34 -8.91 8.84 11.01
N TYR A 35 -7.86 8.14 10.62
CA TYR A 35 -7.40 6.94 11.29
C TYR A 35 -5.87 6.88 11.25
N ALA A 36 -5.30 6.20 12.23
CA ALA A 36 -3.88 5.91 12.29
C ALA A 36 -3.71 4.41 12.49
N VAL A 37 -2.73 3.84 11.80
CA VAL A 37 -2.39 2.43 11.87
C VAL A 37 -0.88 2.32 11.96
N GLU A 38 -0.41 1.40 12.79
CA GLU A 38 0.99 1.02 12.88
C GLU A 38 1.10 -0.38 12.29
N LEU A 39 2.01 -0.54 11.34
CA LEU A 39 2.19 -1.79 10.61
C LEU A 39 3.62 -2.25 10.76
N ARG A 40 3.81 -3.44 11.32
CA ARG A 40 5.15 -4.02 11.41
C ARG A 40 5.60 -4.46 10.04
N TYR A 41 6.91 -4.51 9.82
CA TYR A 41 7.50 -4.92 8.55
C TYR A 41 7.13 -6.35 8.14
N GLU A 42 6.88 -7.23 9.11
CA GLU A 42 6.34 -8.57 8.88
C GLU A 42 4.95 -8.55 8.25
N ASP A 43 4.12 -7.55 8.60
CA ASP A 43 2.72 -7.47 8.18
C ASP A 43 2.54 -6.87 6.78
N ILE A 44 3.63 -6.41 6.14
CA ILE A 44 3.64 -5.74 4.83
C ILE A 44 3.94 -6.76 3.72
N ILE A 45 3.03 -6.86 2.75
CA ILE A 45 3.23 -7.66 1.53
C ILE A 45 3.90 -6.77 0.49
N GLY A 46 5.02 -7.22 -0.08
CA GLY A 46 5.83 -6.44 -1.03
C GLY A 46 5.15 -6.14 -2.38
N GLU A 47 3.95 -6.70 -2.62
CA GLU A 47 3.20 -6.55 -3.86
C GLU A 47 2.57 -5.16 -3.99
N ARG A 48 2.68 -4.59 -5.21
CA ARG A 48 2.19 -3.25 -5.54
C ARG A 48 1.01 -3.35 -6.50
N ARG A 49 -0.15 -2.80 -6.13
CA ARG A 49 -1.34 -2.75 -7.02
C ARG A 49 -1.68 -1.31 -7.37
N ILE A 50 -1.69 -0.96 -8.66
CA ILE A 50 -2.09 0.38 -9.10
C ILE A 50 -3.56 0.34 -9.52
N LYS A 51 -4.37 1.22 -8.93
CA LYS A 51 -5.77 1.39 -9.31
C LYS A 51 -6.06 2.84 -9.64
N ARG A 52 -6.87 3.04 -10.68
CA ARG A 52 -7.41 4.35 -11.03
C ARG A 52 -8.83 4.46 -10.49
N GLN A 53 -9.08 5.43 -9.63
CA GLN A 53 -10.37 5.61 -8.96
C GLN A 53 -10.96 6.98 -9.27
N PRO A 54 -12.27 7.08 -9.58
CA PRO A 54 -12.92 8.36 -9.75
C PRO A 54 -13.01 9.09 -8.40
N ASN A 55 -13.13 10.42 -8.45
CA ASN A 55 -13.53 11.15 -7.27
C ASN A 55 -14.99 10.84 -6.94
N TYR A 56 -15.22 9.94 -5.98
CA TYR A 56 -16.56 9.47 -5.60
C TYR A 56 -17.51 10.61 -5.19
N VAL A 57 -17.00 11.68 -4.57
CA VAL A 57 -17.86 12.82 -4.16
C VAL A 57 -18.41 13.52 -5.40
N LEU A 58 -17.54 13.83 -6.36
CA LEU A 58 -17.96 14.44 -7.63
C LEU A 58 -18.82 13.49 -8.46
N PHE A 59 -18.53 12.18 -8.43
CA PHE A 59 -19.33 11.17 -9.10
C PHE A 59 -20.76 11.12 -8.54
N ILE A 60 -20.90 11.05 -7.21
CA ILE A 60 -22.22 11.04 -6.53
C ILE A 60 -22.97 12.34 -6.84
N ALA A 61 -22.31 13.50 -6.75
CA ALA A 61 -22.93 14.77 -7.08
C ALA A 61 -23.44 14.82 -8.53
N ALA A 62 -22.64 14.32 -9.49
CA ALA A 62 -23.03 14.22 -10.89
C ALA A 62 -24.22 13.26 -11.08
N SER A 63 -24.22 12.11 -10.40
CA SER A 63 -25.32 11.14 -10.44
C SER A 63 -26.63 11.71 -9.89
N VAL A 64 -26.60 12.38 -8.74
CA VAL A 64 -27.80 13.00 -8.15
C VAL A 64 -28.37 14.05 -9.09
N LEU A 65 -27.52 14.93 -9.63
CA LEU A 65 -27.95 15.98 -10.54
C LEU A 65 -28.52 15.40 -11.85
N PHE A 66 -27.92 14.33 -12.37
CA PHE A 66 -28.44 13.61 -13.52
C PHE A 66 -29.84 13.04 -13.26
N TRP A 67 -30.03 12.30 -12.15
CA TRP A 67 -31.33 11.71 -11.80
C TRP A 67 -32.41 12.78 -11.60
N LEU A 68 -32.10 13.88 -10.90
CA LEU A 68 -33.05 15.00 -10.75
C LEU A 68 -33.43 15.61 -12.08
N SER A 69 -32.47 15.74 -13.01
CA SER A 69 -32.71 16.31 -14.34
C SER A 69 -33.58 15.37 -15.18
N SER A 70 -33.31 14.07 -15.14
CA SER A 70 -34.11 13.05 -15.83
C SER A 70 -35.55 12.99 -15.30
N LEU A 71 -35.75 13.07 -13.99
CA LEU A 71 -37.08 13.11 -13.39
C LEU A 71 -37.87 14.35 -13.84
N ASN A 72 -37.24 15.52 -13.89
CA ASN A 72 -37.86 16.74 -14.41
C ASN A 72 -38.20 16.62 -15.90
N LEU A 73 -37.36 15.96 -16.69
CA LEU A 73 -37.62 15.74 -18.12
C LEU A 73 -38.85 14.83 -18.33
N ILE A 74 -38.98 13.77 -17.53
CA ILE A 74 -40.16 12.89 -17.53
C ILE A 74 -41.40 13.70 -17.12
N GLY A 75 -41.28 14.51 -16.06
CA GLY A 75 -42.35 15.41 -15.59
C GLY A 75 -42.85 16.37 -16.67
N TYR A 76 -41.95 16.92 -17.49
CA TYR A 76 -42.32 17.71 -18.65
C TYR A 76 -43.11 16.89 -19.68
N GLY A 77 -42.66 15.66 -19.99
CA GLY A 77 -43.34 14.77 -20.93
C GLY A 77 -44.77 14.36 -20.51
N ILE A 78 -45.05 14.32 -19.20
CA ILE A 78 -46.39 14.03 -18.65
C ILE A 78 -47.19 15.29 -18.24
N GLY A 79 -46.65 16.49 -18.53
CA GLY A 79 -47.33 17.76 -18.29
C GLY A 79 -47.32 18.29 -16.83
N THR A 80 -46.53 17.69 -15.93
CA THR A 80 -46.40 18.15 -14.54
C THR A 80 -45.38 19.28 -14.37
N VAL A 81 -44.46 19.44 -15.33
CA VAL A 81 -43.46 20.51 -15.37
C VAL A 81 -43.66 21.33 -16.64
N THR A 82 -43.66 22.66 -16.52
CA THR A 82 -43.96 23.56 -17.65
C THR A 82 -42.73 23.99 -18.45
N SER A 83 -41.52 23.84 -17.90
CA SER A 83 -40.28 24.28 -18.52
C SER A 83 -39.35 23.12 -18.84
N VAL A 84 -39.03 22.95 -20.12
CA VAL A 84 -38.04 21.97 -20.60
C VAL A 84 -36.60 22.45 -20.42
N LEU A 85 -36.39 23.75 -20.16
CA LEU A 85 -35.05 24.34 -20.13
C LEU A 85 -34.23 23.84 -18.93
N ALA A 86 -34.87 23.71 -17.76
CA ALA A 86 -34.25 23.24 -16.54
C ALA A 86 -33.70 21.80 -16.64
N PRO A 87 -34.47 20.78 -17.10
CA PRO A 87 -33.92 19.43 -17.26
C PRO A 87 -32.82 19.35 -18.31
N ILE A 88 -32.90 20.11 -19.40
CA ILE A 88 -31.84 20.16 -20.44
C ILE A 88 -30.53 20.71 -19.85
N LEU A 89 -30.59 21.84 -19.14
CA LEU A 89 -29.40 22.41 -18.49
C LEU A 89 -28.81 21.45 -17.45
N GLY A 90 -29.65 20.76 -16.68
CA GLY A 90 -29.21 19.78 -15.70
C GLY A 90 -28.53 18.56 -16.33
N VAL A 91 -29.04 18.03 -17.45
CA VAL A 91 -28.35 16.96 -18.20
C VAL A 91 -27.00 17.43 -18.74
N PHE A 92 -26.92 18.66 -19.24
CA PHE A 92 -25.66 19.22 -19.74
C PHE A 92 -24.62 19.41 -18.61
N LEU A 93 -25.04 19.95 -17.47
CA LEU A 93 -24.19 20.14 -16.29
C LEU A 93 -23.72 18.80 -15.70
N SER A 94 -24.60 17.82 -15.56
CA SER A 94 -24.20 16.48 -15.08
C SER A 94 -23.23 15.80 -16.03
N SER A 95 -23.43 15.91 -17.34
CA SER A 95 -22.49 15.41 -18.35
C SER A 95 -21.12 16.07 -18.23
N GLY A 96 -21.08 17.40 -18.04
CA GLY A 96 -19.85 18.13 -17.76
C GLY A 96 -19.15 17.66 -16.48
N LEU A 97 -19.90 17.44 -15.40
CA LEU A 97 -19.36 16.89 -14.15
C LEU A 97 -18.82 15.47 -14.33
N PHE A 98 -19.51 14.59 -15.06
CA PHE A 98 -18.99 13.25 -15.37
C PHE A 98 -17.69 13.30 -16.17
N TYR A 99 -17.58 14.22 -17.13
CA TYR A 99 -16.34 14.43 -17.86
C TYR A 99 -15.20 14.87 -16.92
N ILE A 100 -15.47 15.81 -16.01
CA ILE A 100 -14.52 16.26 -14.99
C ILE A 100 -14.10 15.09 -14.08
N VAL A 101 -15.05 14.25 -13.64
CA VAL A 101 -14.78 13.05 -12.83
C VAL A 101 -13.84 12.09 -13.57
N TYR A 102 -14.12 11.82 -14.84
CA TYR A 102 -13.32 10.93 -15.66
C TYR A 102 -11.90 11.46 -15.86
N LYS A 103 -11.76 12.75 -16.19
CA LYS A 103 -10.45 13.39 -16.38
C LYS A 103 -9.64 13.47 -15.09
N ASN A 104 -10.29 13.75 -13.96
CA ASN A 104 -9.64 13.87 -12.66
C ASN A 104 -9.58 12.56 -11.87
N ALA A 105 -9.85 11.42 -12.52
CA ALA A 105 -9.70 10.12 -11.91
C ALA A 105 -8.26 9.93 -11.39
N GLN A 106 -8.16 9.60 -10.11
CA GLN A 106 -6.95 9.55 -9.33
C GLN A 106 -6.24 8.20 -9.49
N GLU A 107 -4.92 8.22 -9.62
CA GLU A 107 -4.11 7.01 -9.50
C GLU A 107 -3.68 6.83 -8.04
N ILE A 108 -4.00 5.65 -7.49
CA ILE A 108 -3.61 5.24 -6.15
C ILE A 108 -2.77 3.96 -6.29
N LEU A 109 -1.62 3.95 -5.65
CA LEU A 109 -0.81 2.75 -5.48
C LEU A 109 -1.15 2.14 -4.14
N TYR A 110 -1.55 0.87 -4.14
CA TYR A 110 -1.84 0.09 -2.95
C TYR A 110 -0.68 -0.85 -2.64
N LEU A 111 -0.26 -0.83 -1.38
CA LEU A 111 0.63 -1.82 -0.79
C LEU A 111 -0.22 -2.74 0.09
N ASP A 112 -0.18 -4.04 -0.18
CA ASP A 112 -1.03 -4.99 0.54
C ASP A 112 -0.42 -5.34 1.90
N THR A 113 -1.27 -5.71 2.85
CA THR A 113 -0.90 -6.09 4.22
C THR A 113 -1.62 -7.37 4.62
N LEU A 114 -1.04 -8.15 5.52
CA LEU A 114 -1.59 -9.44 5.95
C LEU A 114 -2.94 -9.29 6.69
N GLU A 115 -3.04 -8.31 7.60
CA GLU A 115 -4.21 -8.18 8.49
C GLU A 115 -5.11 -6.98 8.16
N ASN A 116 -4.55 -5.87 7.69
CA ASN A 116 -5.22 -4.56 7.65
C ASN A 116 -5.61 -4.09 6.24
N GLY A 117 -5.76 -5.03 5.30
CA GLY A 117 -6.14 -4.71 3.92
C GLY A 117 -4.98 -4.12 3.13
N SER A 118 -5.10 -2.88 2.66
CA SER A 118 -4.10 -2.26 1.78
C SER A 118 -3.89 -0.77 2.07
N ILE A 119 -2.64 -0.33 2.09
CA ILE A 119 -2.26 1.08 2.28
C ILE A 119 -2.21 1.77 0.92
N GLY A 120 -3.03 2.81 0.75
CA GLY A 120 -3.08 3.59 -0.49
C GLY A 120 -2.17 4.82 -0.46
N PHE A 121 -1.28 4.94 -1.43
CA PHE A 121 -0.42 6.08 -1.73
C PHE A 121 -0.97 6.87 -2.90
N PHE A 122 -1.03 8.20 -2.80
CA PHE A 122 -1.37 9.03 -3.95
C PHE A 122 -0.24 8.99 -4.98
N ARG A 123 -0.58 8.67 -6.24
CA ARG A 123 0.37 8.50 -7.35
C ARG A 123 0.09 9.50 -8.49
N ASP A 124 -0.45 10.66 -8.14
CA ASP A 124 -0.69 11.73 -9.10
C ASP A 124 0.63 12.31 -9.61
N ARG A 125 0.60 13.16 -10.64
CA ARG A 125 1.81 13.78 -11.22
C ARG A 125 2.74 14.41 -10.19
N SER A 126 2.21 15.00 -9.12
CA SER A 126 2.97 15.62 -8.03
C SER A 126 3.62 14.61 -7.07
N TYR A 127 2.97 13.47 -6.84
CA TYR A 127 3.35 12.50 -5.81
C TYR A 127 3.97 11.22 -6.34
N LYS A 128 3.85 10.94 -7.64
CA LYS A 128 4.33 9.70 -8.27
C LYS A 128 5.79 9.38 -7.91
N ARG A 129 6.71 10.33 -8.14
CA ARG A 129 8.14 10.11 -7.86
C ARG A 129 8.42 9.97 -6.37
N GLN A 130 7.73 10.73 -5.53
CA GLN A 130 7.92 10.69 -4.08
C GLN A 130 7.40 9.37 -3.49
N ALA A 131 6.21 8.93 -3.91
CA ALA A 131 5.63 7.66 -3.52
C ALA A 131 6.49 6.48 -3.98
N ASP A 132 6.92 6.46 -5.24
CA ASP A 132 7.77 5.39 -5.79
C ASP A 132 9.11 5.28 -5.04
N LYS A 133 9.71 6.43 -4.71
CA LYS A 133 10.95 6.47 -3.92
C LYS A 133 10.71 5.96 -2.50
N PHE A 134 9.68 6.46 -1.82
CA PHE A 134 9.35 6.05 -0.45
C PHE A 134 9.03 4.55 -0.33
N ILE A 135 8.27 3.99 -1.27
CA ILE A 135 7.93 2.56 -1.26
C ILE A 135 9.18 1.71 -1.50
N THR A 136 10.06 2.13 -2.41
CA THR A 136 11.33 1.43 -2.64
C THR A 136 12.18 1.43 -1.37
N GLU A 137 12.29 2.57 -0.70
CA GLU A 137 13.00 2.68 0.57
C GLU A 137 12.37 1.84 1.70
N LEU A 138 11.04 1.82 1.80
CA LEU A 138 10.30 0.99 2.74
C LEU A 138 10.61 -0.50 2.53
N LEU A 139 10.57 -0.98 1.28
CA LEU A 139 10.84 -2.39 0.99
C LEU A 139 12.30 -2.76 1.23
N GLU A 140 13.23 -1.84 0.97
CA GLU A 140 14.66 -2.04 1.26
C GLU A 140 14.91 -2.11 2.78
N GLN A 141 14.36 -1.17 3.55
CA GLN A 141 14.46 -1.19 5.01
C GLN A 141 13.77 -2.42 5.61
N ARG A 142 12.61 -2.81 5.09
CA ARG A 142 11.92 -4.05 5.45
C ARG A 142 12.83 -5.25 5.26
N LYS A 143 13.47 -5.36 4.11
CA LYS A 143 14.37 -6.47 3.82
C LYS A 143 15.54 -6.51 4.79
N ILE A 144 16.24 -5.39 4.99
CA ILE A 144 17.38 -5.32 5.90
C ILE A 144 16.97 -5.75 7.31
N PHE A 145 15.89 -5.16 7.84
CA PHE A 145 15.40 -5.46 9.18
C PHE A 145 14.99 -6.93 9.35
N LEU A 146 14.27 -7.51 8.37
CA LEU A 146 13.82 -8.90 8.45
C LEU A 146 14.98 -9.88 8.31
N VAL A 147 15.98 -9.58 7.46
CA VAL A 147 17.20 -10.40 7.38
C VAL A 147 17.97 -10.32 8.69
N GLU A 148 18.20 -9.14 9.25
CA GLU A 148 18.91 -8.98 10.53
C GLU A 148 18.23 -9.75 11.66
N LYS A 149 16.89 -9.64 11.75
CA LYS A 149 16.07 -10.27 12.78
C LYS A 149 15.99 -11.79 12.66
N TYR A 150 15.81 -12.31 11.45
CA TYR A 150 15.53 -13.74 11.21
C TYR A 150 16.76 -14.56 10.78
N TRP A 151 17.84 -13.91 10.33
CA TRP A 151 19.08 -14.57 9.93
C TRP A 151 20.25 -14.23 10.84
N ASP A 152 20.65 -12.95 10.92
CA ASP A 152 21.90 -12.54 11.57
C ASP A 152 21.88 -12.79 13.08
N CYS A 153 20.74 -12.54 13.72
CA CYS A 153 20.58 -12.67 15.18
C CYS A 153 20.18 -14.09 15.66
N VAL A 154 20.26 -15.11 14.81
CA VAL A 154 19.82 -16.47 15.13
C VAL A 154 21.00 -17.44 15.09
N ASP A 155 21.38 -18.03 16.21
CA ASP A 155 22.52 -18.96 16.25
C ASP A 155 22.13 -20.41 15.97
N CYS A 156 20.85 -20.75 16.18
CA CYS A 156 20.37 -22.12 16.04
C CYS A 156 20.23 -22.51 14.56
N TYR A 157 20.92 -23.58 14.13
CA TYR A 157 20.91 -24.05 12.74
C TYR A 157 19.51 -24.37 12.22
N ASP A 158 18.75 -25.23 12.91
CA ASP A 158 17.42 -25.65 12.46
C ASP A 158 16.49 -24.44 12.30
N LYS A 159 16.56 -23.50 13.27
CA LYS A 159 15.79 -22.25 13.24
C LYS A 159 16.25 -21.31 12.13
N LYS A 160 17.56 -21.23 11.83
CA LYS A 160 18.11 -20.44 10.72
C LYS A 160 17.60 -20.95 9.39
N MET A 161 17.54 -22.27 9.20
CA MET A 161 17.03 -22.88 7.97
C MET A 161 15.53 -22.60 7.81
N ASP A 162 14.72 -22.82 8.85
CA ASP A 162 13.27 -22.51 8.84
C ASP A 162 13.02 -21.03 8.53
N ASN A 163 13.80 -20.14 9.15
CA ASN A 163 13.72 -18.70 8.92
C ASN A 163 14.12 -18.31 7.50
N LEU A 164 15.16 -18.93 6.93
CA LEU A 164 15.60 -18.67 5.56
C LEU A 164 14.54 -19.11 4.54
N ASP A 165 13.90 -20.26 4.77
CA ASP A 165 12.77 -20.71 3.97
C ASP A 165 11.58 -19.74 4.08
N TRP A 166 11.28 -19.24 5.28
CA TRP A 166 10.27 -18.20 5.47
C TRP A 166 10.60 -16.91 4.71
N LEU A 167 11.84 -16.40 4.83
CA LEU A 167 12.29 -15.18 4.12
C LEU A 167 12.14 -15.30 2.61
N LYS A 168 12.42 -16.49 2.06
CA LYS A 168 12.22 -16.78 0.63
C LYS A 168 10.74 -16.83 0.25
N ASN A 169 9.93 -17.54 1.04
CA ASN A 169 8.50 -17.68 0.77
C ASN A 169 7.77 -16.32 0.79
N GLU A 170 8.21 -15.42 1.67
CA GLU A 170 7.72 -14.03 1.76
C GLU A 170 8.33 -13.07 0.72
N ASN A 171 9.10 -13.60 -0.24
CA ASN A 171 9.82 -12.83 -1.27
C ASN A 171 10.71 -11.71 -0.71
N ILE A 172 11.25 -11.89 0.50
CA ILE A 172 12.18 -10.93 1.13
C ILE A 172 13.58 -11.11 0.54
N VAL A 173 13.99 -12.36 0.35
CA VAL A 173 15.24 -12.74 -0.34
C VAL A 173 14.93 -13.39 -1.69
N ASN A 174 15.73 -13.07 -2.70
CA ASN A 174 15.61 -13.72 -4.00
C ASN A 174 16.32 -15.09 -4.01
N ILE A 175 16.20 -15.83 -5.12
CA ILE A 175 16.77 -17.19 -5.23
C ILE A 175 18.29 -17.19 -5.10
N ASP A 176 18.98 -16.18 -5.62
CA ASP A 176 20.44 -16.12 -5.61
C ASP A 176 20.96 -15.76 -4.21
N GLU A 177 20.28 -14.83 -3.53
CA GLU A 177 20.52 -14.49 -2.13
C GLU A 177 20.25 -15.68 -1.21
N PHE A 178 19.16 -16.41 -1.46
CA PHE A 178 18.84 -17.63 -0.72
C PHE A 178 19.96 -18.68 -0.85
N LYS A 179 20.48 -18.89 -2.07
CA LYS A 179 21.60 -19.82 -2.28
C LYS A 179 22.86 -19.34 -1.56
N TYR A 180 23.18 -18.06 -1.68
CA TYR A 180 24.34 -17.47 -1.01
C TYR A 180 24.30 -17.65 0.50
N LEU A 181 23.18 -17.29 1.15
CA LEU A 181 23.01 -17.44 2.60
C LEU A 181 23.03 -18.91 3.04
N LYS A 182 22.44 -19.80 2.22
CA LYS A 182 22.50 -21.24 2.46
C LYS A 182 23.93 -21.78 2.39
N ASP A 183 24.71 -21.36 1.40
CA ASP A 183 26.11 -21.78 1.24
C ASP A 183 27.01 -21.24 2.36
N GLU A 184 26.79 -19.98 2.78
CA GLU A 184 27.46 -19.38 3.95
C GLU A 184 27.24 -20.20 5.23
N MET A 185 26.00 -20.63 5.46
CA MET A 185 25.66 -21.46 6.62
C MET A 185 26.35 -22.83 6.59
N PHE A 186 26.51 -23.45 5.42
CA PHE A 186 27.26 -24.71 5.30
C PHE A 186 28.76 -24.52 5.55
N GLN A 187 29.35 -23.43 5.08
CA GLN A 187 30.77 -23.13 5.31
C GLN A 187 31.08 -22.87 6.80
N GLN A 188 30.16 -22.24 7.52
CA GLN A 188 30.26 -22.07 8.98
C GLN A 188 30.25 -23.43 9.71
N ILE A 189 29.43 -24.38 9.27
CA ILE A 189 29.41 -25.74 9.85
C ILE A 189 30.72 -26.48 9.56
N GLU A 190 31.26 -26.38 8.34
CA GLU A 190 32.53 -27.02 7.96
C GLU A 190 33.74 -26.45 8.72
N THR A 191 33.65 -25.21 9.20
CA THR A 191 34.70 -24.57 10.01
C THR A 191 34.51 -24.77 11.51
N GLU A 192 33.28 -24.98 11.99
CA GLU A 192 32.95 -25.36 13.37
C GLU A 192 33.05 -26.86 13.66
N VAL A 193 33.58 -27.68 12.72
CA VAL A 193 33.83 -29.11 12.97
C VAL A 193 34.88 -29.26 14.07
N MET A 194 34.38 -29.28 15.30
CA MET A 194 35.14 -29.48 16.53
C MET A 194 35.79 -30.86 16.53
N PRO A 195 36.91 -31.02 17.27
CA PRO A 195 37.57 -32.31 17.44
C PRO A 195 36.57 -33.38 17.88
N ILE A 196 36.73 -34.57 17.28
CA ILE A 196 35.90 -35.76 17.45
C ILE A 196 35.51 -35.93 18.93
N GLY A 197 34.24 -35.68 19.29
CA GLY A 197 33.74 -35.86 20.65
C GLY A 197 32.67 -34.87 21.15
N PHE A 198 32.38 -33.77 20.44
CA PHE A 198 31.35 -32.81 20.86
C PHE A 198 30.13 -32.83 19.94
N TYR A 199 28.95 -33.01 20.55
CA TYR A 199 27.66 -33.00 19.87
C TYR A 199 27.32 -31.59 19.35
N ASN A 200 26.82 -31.52 18.12
CA ASN A 200 26.09 -30.35 17.63
C ASN A 200 25.06 -29.97 18.68
N LYS A 201 25.01 -28.68 19.05
CA LYS A 201 24.01 -28.13 19.96
C LYS A 201 22.66 -28.14 19.22
N LYS A 202 22.04 -29.32 19.12
CA LYS A 202 20.64 -29.45 18.74
C LYS A 202 19.85 -28.58 19.72
N CYS A 203 19.12 -27.62 19.19
CA CYS A 203 18.21 -26.82 19.97
C CYS A 203 17.13 -27.77 20.49
N SER A 204 17.10 -27.96 21.82
CA SER A 204 16.05 -28.69 22.53
C SER A 204 14.79 -27.85 22.63
#